data_AF-A0A178ZA93-F1
#
_entry.id   AF-A0A178ZA93-F1
#
_cell.length_a   1.000
_cell.length_b   1.000
_cell.length_c   1.000
_cell.angle_alpha   90.00
_cell.angle_beta   90.00
_cell.angle_gamma   90.00
#
_symmetry.space_group_name_H-M   'P 1'
#
loop_
_entity.id
_entity.type
_entity.pdbx_description
1 polymer ?
#
loop_
_entity_poly.entity_id
_entity_poly.type
_entity_poly.pdbx_seq_one_letter_code
_entity_poly.pdbx_strand_id
1 'polypeptide(L)'
;MATMSPAKSCLGTSRLLVRNRNATISHFSTPKRLRMALNPMPPSAGRARAAYSSFPPAKSGSLDDIPSKRTFRLKETPAKELLCLEWSKPPRNLLLIKKDCSDATTDALLDFVRHVSTTYPDVNIVVEPRVSAGIGEELLGRHYTLPGVDHSHRQYQDKVDLVVTFGGDGTILHAASLFATSSQVPPILSFSMGTLGFLSEWKFSEYKRAIREVYMSGAASERHAVIESEASNDVDCSNDYTGWSSVRGKSMGPERGARVLVRQRLKVGVFDANGNRLSSNGGFSDDMYAMNEVIIHRGRDPHLAIVNVYVGGRFLTEAVADGMIVSTPTGSTAYSLSSGGNIVHPLVPSLLLTPICPRSLSFRPLVLPSTTPITLKLSDKNRGREVDVSIDGMRRTQGIGVGTEVRVSAEDITTHAGAFTGGIPCIMRTISAGADGDDGWVGGLNGLLKFNYPFGEEK
;
A
#
# COMPACT_ATOMS: atom_id res chain seq x y z
N MET A 1 9.06 42.91 72.63
CA MET A 1 8.22 41.71 72.48
C MET A 1 8.71 40.99 71.22
N ALA A 2 9.68 40.07 71.30
CA ALA A 2 9.56 38.69 71.83
C ALA A 2 8.58 37.88 70.95
N THR A 3 8.88 36.70 70.39
CA THR A 3 9.95 35.71 70.62
C THR A 3 9.88 34.62 69.54
N MET A 4 10.95 33.84 69.49
CA MET A 4 11.28 32.67 68.66
C MET A 4 10.33 31.45 68.78
N SER A 5 10.30 30.61 67.73
CA SER A 5 10.44 29.12 67.57
C SER A 5 10.12 28.15 68.75
N PRO A 6 10.06 26.78 68.61
CA PRO A 6 10.21 25.88 67.43
C PRO A 6 9.28 24.61 67.36
N ALA A 7 9.46 23.86 66.27
CA ALA A 7 9.45 22.39 66.10
C ALA A 7 8.20 21.51 66.39
N LYS A 8 7.85 20.69 65.38
CA LYS A 8 7.81 19.22 65.51
C LYS A 8 8.02 18.51 64.17
N SER A 9 8.95 17.58 64.20
CA SER A 9 9.45 16.68 63.17
C SER A 9 8.55 15.46 62.97
N CYS A 10 8.44 14.96 61.73
CA CYS A 10 8.29 13.54 61.44
C CYS A 10 9.16 13.19 60.22
N LEU A 11 10.29 12.55 60.51
CA LEU A 11 11.15 11.88 59.54
C LEU A 11 10.46 10.59 59.06
N GLY A 12 10.28 10.46 57.75
CA GLY A 12 10.02 9.20 57.07
C GLY A 12 11.23 8.83 56.22
N THR A 13 12.11 8.00 56.76
CA THR A 13 13.27 7.43 56.07
C THR A 13 12.82 6.32 55.12
N SER A 14 13.17 6.41 53.84
CA SER A 14 13.19 5.26 52.93
C SER A 14 14.49 5.30 52.14
N ARG A 15 15.46 4.51 52.62
CA ARG A 15 16.74 4.23 51.96
C ARG A 15 16.48 3.36 50.74
N LEU A 16 16.76 3.86 49.52
CA LEU A 16 16.97 2.99 48.36
C LEU A 16 18.46 2.57 48.34
N LEU A 17 18.68 1.27 48.53
CA LEU A 17 19.99 0.64 48.41
C LEU A 17 20.48 0.71 46.94
N VAL A 18 21.56 1.45 46.71
CA VAL A 18 22.43 1.27 45.55
C VAL A 18 23.30 0.04 45.80
N ARG A 19 22.99 -1.09 45.16
CA ARG A 19 23.86 -2.27 45.14
C ARG A 19 24.77 -2.19 43.92
N ASN A 20 25.97 -1.66 44.15
CA ASN A 20 27.12 -1.84 43.29
C ASN A 20 27.64 -3.28 43.47
N ARG A 21 27.71 -4.08 42.39
CA ARG A 21 28.44 -5.34 42.38
C ARG A 21 29.34 -5.39 41.15
N ASN A 22 30.59 -5.01 41.36
CA ASN A 22 31.73 -5.52 40.61
C ASN A 22 31.81 -7.03 40.86
N ALA A 23 31.78 -7.83 39.79
CA ALA A 23 32.18 -9.22 39.82
C ALA A 23 32.88 -9.58 38.50
N THR A 24 34.19 -9.70 38.62
CA THR A 24 35.14 -10.36 37.73
C THR A 24 34.64 -11.74 37.30
N ILE A 25 34.69 -12.04 36.00
CA ILE A 25 34.48 -13.40 35.47
C ILE A 25 35.78 -13.84 34.79
N SER A 26 36.43 -14.81 35.41
CA SER A 26 37.50 -15.63 34.84
C SER A 26 36.94 -16.94 34.26
N HIS A 27 37.62 -17.43 33.23
CA HIS A 27 37.63 -18.76 32.62
C HIS A 27 36.73 -19.87 33.20
N PHE A 28 36.01 -20.62 32.33
CA PHE A 28 36.19 -22.09 32.22
C PHE A 28 35.44 -22.71 31.00
N SER A 29 36.22 -23.55 30.30
CA SER A 29 35.92 -24.71 29.42
C SER A 29 34.73 -24.78 28.45
N THR A 30 35.10 -24.91 27.18
CA THR A 30 34.36 -25.56 26.08
C THR A 30 34.16 -27.07 26.28
N PRO A 31 33.01 -27.67 25.89
CA PRO A 31 32.90 -29.13 25.76
C PRO A 31 33.30 -29.61 24.35
N LYS A 32 34.24 -30.55 24.33
CA LYS A 32 34.64 -31.35 23.15
C LYS A 32 33.48 -32.26 22.71
N ARG A 33 33.08 -32.21 21.44
CA ARG A 33 32.30 -33.30 20.79
C ARG A 33 33.23 -34.23 20.03
N LEU A 34 33.12 -35.51 20.34
CA LEU A 34 33.84 -36.63 19.74
C LEU A 34 33.69 -36.66 18.21
N ARG A 35 34.83 -36.74 17.50
CA ARG A 35 34.91 -37.32 16.16
C ARG A 35 35.14 -38.83 16.32
N MET A 36 34.21 -39.66 15.85
CA MET A 36 34.51 -41.04 15.50
C MET A 36 34.64 -41.12 13.98
N ALA A 37 35.82 -41.57 13.55
CA ALA A 37 36.12 -41.93 12.17
C ALA A 37 35.69 -43.38 11.93
N LEU A 38 35.03 -43.63 10.80
CA LEU A 38 34.88 -44.96 10.21
C LEU A 38 35.18 -44.86 8.71
N ASN A 39 36.15 -45.66 8.28
CA ASN A 39 36.62 -45.79 6.90
C ASN A 39 35.64 -46.62 6.03
N PRO A 40 35.71 -46.50 4.69
CA PRO A 40 34.74 -47.05 3.73
C PRO A 40 35.12 -48.45 3.22
N MET A 41 34.14 -49.26 2.74
CA MET A 41 34.30 -50.49 1.92
C MET A 41 32.90 -51.05 1.48
N PRO A 42 32.77 -51.94 0.46
CA PRO A 42 32.39 -51.65 -0.95
C PRO A 42 30.96 -52.18 -1.33
N PRO A 43 30.49 -52.14 -2.61
CA PRO A 43 29.07 -52.20 -2.95
C PRO A 43 28.56 -53.64 -3.09
N SER A 44 27.29 -53.88 -2.73
CA SER A 44 26.56 -55.11 -3.04
C SER A 44 25.36 -54.83 -3.95
N ALA A 45 25.15 -55.74 -4.89
CA ALA A 45 24.37 -55.59 -6.09
C ALA A 45 22.85 -55.74 -5.88
N GLY A 46 22.11 -55.00 -6.71
CA GLY A 46 20.91 -55.50 -7.38
C GLY A 46 19.60 -55.52 -6.57
N ARG A 47 18.79 -54.48 -6.75
CA ARG A 47 17.34 -54.63 -6.93
C ARG A 47 16.79 -53.46 -7.75
N ALA A 48 16.04 -53.81 -8.78
CA ALA A 48 15.56 -52.95 -9.85
C ALA A 48 14.80 -51.72 -9.33
N ARG A 49 15.15 -50.54 -9.88
CA ARG A 49 14.37 -49.32 -9.73
C ARG A 49 13.07 -49.47 -10.53
N ALA A 50 11.96 -49.71 -9.85
CA ALA A 50 10.66 -49.35 -10.37
C ALA A 50 10.59 -47.81 -10.40
N ALA A 51 10.46 -47.25 -11.60
CA ALA A 51 10.17 -45.84 -11.79
C ALA A 51 8.77 -45.55 -11.24
N TYR A 52 8.70 -45.00 -10.03
CA TYR A 52 7.53 -44.25 -9.56
C TYR A 52 7.78 -42.77 -9.87
N SER A 53 7.57 -42.38 -11.13
CA SER A 53 7.31 -40.99 -11.46
C SER A 53 5.80 -40.79 -11.49
N SER A 54 5.24 -40.40 -10.36
CA SER A 54 3.98 -39.66 -10.33
C SER A 54 3.95 -38.84 -9.05
N PHE A 55 4.84 -37.85 -8.98
CA PHE A 55 4.52 -36.67 -8.18
C PHE A 55 3.23 -36.06 -8.79
N PRO A 56 2.23 -35.68 -7.99
CA PRO A 56 1.09 -34.93 -8.51
C PRO A 56 1.61 -33.67 -9.22
N PRO A 57 0.93 -33.18 -10.27
CA PRO A 57 1.37 -31.97 -10.96
C PRO A 57 1.49 -30.83 -9.94
N ALA A 58 2.55 -30.02 -10.05
CA ALA A 58 2.72 -28.85 -9.20
C ALA A 58 1.46 -27.99 -9.25
N LYS A 59 0.85 -27.74 -8.08
CA LYS A 59 -0.32 -26.85 -7.97
C LYS A 59 0.03 -25.40 -8.34
N SER A 60 1.31 -25.06 -8.39
CA SER A 60 1.83 -23.75 -8.80
C SER A 60 2.20 -23.70 -10.29
N GLY A 61 1.67 -22.71 -11.00
CA GLY A 61 2.08 -22.33 -12.37
C GLY A 61 2.89 -21.02 -12.41
N SER A 62 3.52 -20.74 -13.55
CA SER A 62 4.21 -19.46 -13.78
C SER A 62 3.21 -18.37 -14.17
N LEU A 63 3.47 -17.12 -13.80
CA LEU A 63 2.68 -15.97 -14.25
C LEU A 63 2.70 -15.77 -15.78
N ASP A 64 3.64 -16.39 -16.48
CA ASP A 64 3.68 -16.36 -17.94
C ASP A 64 2.58 -17.22 -18.59
N ASP A 65 2.07 -18.23 -17.87
CA ASP A 65 1.05 -19.18 -18.34
C ASP A 65 -0.35 -18.54 -18.45
N ILE A 66 -0.58 -17.40 -17.78
CA ILE A 66 -1.90 -16.74 -17.73
C ILE A 66 -2.03 -15.67 -18.82
N PRO A 67 -3.26 -15.38 -19.30
CA PRO A 67 -3.48 -14.35 -20.32
C PRO A 67 -3.09 -12.95 -19.82
N SER A 68 -2.83 -12.04 -20.75
CA SER A 68 -2.56 -10.62 -20.45
C SER A 68 -3.75 -9.92 -19.80
N LYS A 69 -3.46 -8.83 -19.07
CA LYS A 69 -4.47 -8.07 -18.33
C LYS A 69 -5.60 -7.55 -19.20
N ARG A 70 -6.78 -7.47 -18.61
CA ARG A 70 -8.00 -6.87 -19.16
C ARG A 70 -8.03 -5.38 -18.86
N THR A 71 -8.59 -4.61 -19.78
CA THR A 71 -8.76 -3.17 -19.62
C THR A 71 -10.06 -2.87 -18.88
N PHE A 72 -10.00 -1.91 -17.96
CA PHE A 72 -11.16 -1.32 -17.29
C PHE A 72 -11.25 0.17 -17.60
N ARG A 73 -12.45 0.72 -17.45
CA ARG A 73 -12.74 2.15 -17.53
C ARG A 73 -13.31 2.63 -16.20
N LEU A 74 -13.06 3.89 -15.88
CA LEU A 74 -13.67 4.57 -14.75
C LEU A 74 -14.57 5.67 -15.30
N LYS A 75 -15.86 5.59 -15.00
CA LYS A 75 -16.87 6.55 -15.44
C LYS A 75 -17.23 7.48 -14.29
N GLU A 76 -17.33 8.77 -14.57
CA GLU A 76 -17.81 9.73 -13.58
C GLU A 76 -19.27 9.44 -13.19
N THR A 77 -19.57 9.57 -11.91
CA THR A 77 -20.95 9.52 -11.42
C THR A 77 -21.55 10.93 -11.36
N PRO A 78 -22.90 11.07 -11.38
CA PRO A 78 -23.55 12.38 -11.30
C PRO A 78 -23.16 13.20 -10.06
N ALA A 79 -22.87 12.51 -8.95
CA ALA A 79 -22.45 13.13 -7.69
C ALA A 79 -20.98 13.61 -7.70
N LYS A 80 -20.17 13.23 -8.70
CA LYS A 80 -18.75 13.59 -8.87
C LYS A 80 -17.79 13.26 -7.70
N GLU A 81 -18.25 12.54 -6.68
CA GLU A 81 -17.42 12.14 -5.53
C GLU A 81 -16.66 10.83 -5.78
N LEU A 82 -17.33 9.84 -6.36
CA LEU A 82 -16.75 8.53 -6.65
C LEU A 82 -16.94 8.17 -8.12
N LEU A 83 -15.98 7.45 -8.68
CA LEU A 83 -16.06 6.90 -10.02
C LEU A 83 -16.77 5.55 -10.00
N CYS A 84 -17.30 5.13 -11.14
CA CYS A 84 -17.89 3.82 -11.34
C CYS A 84 -16.94 2.95 -12.17
N LEU A 85 -16.61 1.77 -11.66
CA LEU A 85 -15.80 0.79 -12.39
C LEU A 85 -16.60 0.15 -13.52
N GLU A 86 -16.04 0.08 -14.71
CA GLU A 86 -16.63 -0.63 -15.84
C GLU A 86 -15.59 -1.55 -16.47
N TRP A 87 -15.85 -2.86 -16.44
CA TRP A 87 -15.00 -3.83 -17.11
C TRP A 87 -15.36 -3.93 -18.60
N SER A 88 -14.35 -3.98 -19.47
CA SER A 88 -14.58 -4.39 -20.87
C SER A 88 -14.99 -5.86 -20.96
N LYS A 89 -14.39 -6.70 -20.12
CA LYS A 89 -14.72 -8.11 -19.88
C LYS A 89 -14.42 -8.42 -18.41
N PRO A 90 -15.15 -9.33 -17.73
CA PRO A 90 -14.99 -9.61 -16.30
C PRO A 90 -13.54 -9.88 -15.88
N PRO A 91 -13.07 -9.51 -14.69
CA PRO A 91 -11.68 -9.75 -14.30
C PRO A 91 -11.38 -11.26 -14.25
N ARG A 92 -10.21 -11.67 -14.75
CA ARG A 92 -9.73 -13.06 -14.74
C ARG A 92 -8.57 -13.25 -13.80
N ASN A 93 -7.61 -12.33 -13.76
CA ASN A 93 -6.37 -12.52 -13.04
C ASN A 93 -6.37 -11.72 -11.73
N LEU A 94 -6.56 -12.39 -10.60
CA LEU A 94 -6.66 -11.77 -9.28
C LEU A 94 -5.36 -11.95 -8.50
N LEU A 95 -4.69 -10.85 -8.16
CA LEU A 95 -3.53 -10.87 -7.26
C LEU A 95 -4.00 -10.75 -5.82
N LEU A 96 -3.69 -11.76 -5.01
CA LEU A 96 -4.01 -11.79 -3.58
C LEU A 96 -2.77 -11.45 -2.76
N ILE A 97 -2.90 -10.43 -1.91
CA ILE A 97 -1.83 -9.96 -1.02
C ILE A 97 -2.36 -10.03 0.41
N LYS A 98 -1.61 -10.66 1.31
CA LYS A 98 -2.00 -10.78 2.72
C LYS A 98 -0.94 -10.17 3.62
N LYS A 99 -1.34 -9.86 4.86
CA LYS A 99 -0.39 -9.53 5.92
C LYS A 99 0.48 -10.76 6.26
N ASP A 100 1.77 -10.52 6.43
CA ASP A 100 2.71 -11.55 6.87
C ASP A 100 2.46 -11.96 8.32
N CYS A 101 2.78 -13.22 8.63
CA CYS A 101 2.76 -13.78 10.00
C CYS A 101 1.43 -13.59 10.76
N SER A 102 0.29 -13.65 10.07
CA SER A 102 -1.04 -13.56 10.70
C SER A 102 -1.95 -14.67 10.20
N ASP A 103 -2.28 -15.61 11.09
CA ASP A 103 -3.11 -16.77 10.78
C ASP A 103 -4.51 -16.37 10.35
N ALA A 104 -5.12 -15.38 11.01
CA ALA A 104 -6.43 -14.85 10.63
C ALA A 104 -6.47 -14.38 9.16
N THR A 105 -5.43 -13.71 8.67
CA THR A 105 -5.36 -13.29 7.26
C THR A 105 -5.14 -14.45 6.30
N THR A 106 -4.45 -15.50 6.75
CA THR A 106 -4.26 -16.73 5.98
C THR A 106 -5.60 -17.48 5.84
N ASP A 107 -6.34 -17.66 6.94
CA ASP A 107 -7.66 -18.31 6.94
C ASP A 107 -8.65 -17.57 6.03
N ALA A 108 -8.67 -16.23 6.12
CA ALA A 108 -9.50 -15.39 5.26
C ALA A 108 -9.12 -15.49 3.78
N LEU A 109 -7.83 -15.55 3.46
CA LEU A 109 -7.38 -15.78 2.08
C LEU A 109 -7.87 -17.14 1.57
N LEU A 110 -7.75 -18.20 2.38
CA LEU A 110 -8.22 -19.54 2.02
C LEU A 110 -9.74 -19.59 1.83
N ASP A 111 -10.52 -18.95 2.71
CA ASP A 111 -11.97 -18.80 2.57
C ASP A 111 -12.34 -18.05 1.28
N PHE A 112 -11.62 -16.97 0.98
CA PHE A 112 -11.82 -16.18 -0.22
C PHE A 112 -11.53 -16.98 -1.48
N VAL A 113 -10.39 -17.68 -1.53
CA VAL A 113 -10.01 -18.54 -2.66
C VAL A 113 -11.05 -19.64 -2.87
N ARG A 114 -11.49 -20.32 -1.80
CA ARG A 114 -12.56 -21.34 -1.89
C ARG A 114 -13.83 -20.79 -2.51
N HIS A 115 -14.27 -19.59 -2.10
CA HIS A 115 -15.45 -18.96 -2.66
C HIS A 115 -15.27 -18.57 -4.13
N VAL A 116 -14.15 -17.96 -4.48
CA VAL A 116 -13.87 -17.49 -5.85
C VAL A 116 -13.76 -18.68 -6.80
N SER A 117 -12.98 -19.71 -6.47
CA SER A 117 -12.83 -20.90 -7.31
C SER A 117 -14.15 -21.66 -7.52
N THR A 118 -15.06 -21.63 -6.53
CA THR A 118 -16.39 -22.26 -6.65
C THR A 118 -17.38 -21.42 -7.46
N THR A 119 -17.32 -20.09 -7.34
CA THR A 119 -18.32 -19.17 -7.90
C THR A 119 -17.95 -18.65 -9.29
N TYR A 120 -16.65 -18.53 -9.56
CA TYR A 120 -16.06 -17.92 -10.76
C TYR A 120 -14.94 -18.83 -11.30
N PRO A 121 -15.27 -19.90 -12.04
CA PRO A 121 -14.28 -20.90 -12.47
C PRO A 121 -13.24 -20.36 -13.45
N ASP A 122 -13.53 -19.25 -14.14
CA ASP A 122 -12.62 -18.62 -15.11
C ASP A 122 -11.57 -17.69 -14.47
N VAL A 123 -11.55 -17.61 -13.13
CA VAL A 123 -10.64 -16.73 -12.38
C VAL A 123 -9.34 -17.47 -12.02
N ASN A 124 -8.22 -16.87 -12.41
CA ASN A 124 -6.87 -17.27 -12.03
C ASN A 124 -6.47 -16.57 -10.73
N ILE A 125 -6.03 -17.37 -9.75
CA ILE A 125 -5.50 -16.86 -8.48
C ILE A 125 -3.99 -16.68 -8.60
N VAL A 126 -3.53 -15.45 -8.39
CA VAL A 126 -2.11 -15.06 -8.37
C VAL A 126 -1.72 -14.72 -6.94
N VAL A 127 -0.60 -15.23 -6.47
CA VAL A 127 -0.05 -14.97 -5.13
C VAL A 127 1.45 -14.70 -5.20
N GLU A 128 1.97 -13.96 -4.23
CA GLU A 128 3.40 -13.70 -4.12
C GLU A 128 4.20 -14.98 -3.83
N PRO A 129 5.47 -15.07 -4.24
CA PRO A 129 6.28 -16.29 -4.07
C PRO A 129 6.37 -16.77 -2.62
N ARG A 130 6.47 -15.84 -1.66
CA ARG A 130 6.48 -16.15 -0.22
C ARG A 130 5.17 -16.79 0.25
N VAL A 131 4.05 -16.29 -0.25
CA VAL A 131 2.71 -16.82 0.07
C VAL A 131 2.52 -18.19 -0.58
N SER A 132 2.93 -18.35 -1.84
CA SER A 132 2.93 -19.64 -2.54
C SER A 132 3.76 -20.69 -1.79
N ALA A 133 4.94 -20.33 -1.27
CA ALA A 133 5.79 -21.25 -0.54
C ALA A 133 5.20 -21.67 0.83
N GLY A 134 4.45 -20.77 1.48
CA GLY A 134 3.85 -21.02 2.79
C GLY A 134 2.53 -21.79 2.74
N ILE A 135 1.58 -21.36 1.89
CA ILE A 135 0.20 -21.87 1.88
C ILE A 135 -0.20 -22.54 0.56
N GLY A 136 0.75 -22.71 -0.37
CA GLY A 136 0.47 -23.23 -1.71
C GLY A 136 -0.18 -24.61 -1.76
N GLU A 137 0.07 -25.47 -0.75
CA GLU A 137 -0.56 -26.79 -0.67
C GLU A 137 -2.02 -26.74 -0.20
N GLU A 138 -2.36 -25.74 0.61
CA GLU A 138 -3.71 -25.52 1.18
C GLU A 138 -4.64 -24.80 0.21
N LEU A 139 -4.10 -24.16 -0.83
CA LEU A 139 -4.88 -23.49 -1.86
C LEU A 139 -5.68 -24.50 -2.70
N LEU A 140 -6.95 -24.16 -2.93
CA LEU A 140 -7.84 -24.96 -3.75
C LEU A 140 -7.57 -24.68 -5.24
N GLY A 141 -7.08 -25.68 -5.96
CA GLY A 141 -6.87 -25.63 -7.41
C GLY A 141 -5.46 -25.19 -7.80
N ARG A 142 -5.32 -24.66 -9.02
CA ARG A 142 -4.05 -24.14 -9.54
C ARG A 142 -3.89 -22.67 -9.18
N HIS A 143 -2.74 -22.30 -8.62
CA HIS A 143 -2.37 -20.90 -8.36
C HIS A 143 -1.13 -20.52 -9.16
N TYR A 144 -0.94 -19.22 -9.39
CA TYR A 144 0.17 -18.69 -10.17
C TYR A 144 1.04 -17.77 -9.33
N THR A 145 2.34 -17.79 -9.58
CA THR A 145 3.30 -16.93 -8.86
C THR A 145 4.42 -16.48 -9.79
N LEU A 146 5.18 -15.47 -9.37
CA LEU A 146 6.36 -15.05 -10.12
C LEU A 146 7.44 -16.13 -10.07
N PRO A 147 8.10 -16.44 -11.21
CA PRO A 147 9.19 -17.40 -11.24
C PRO A 147 10.44 -16.76 -10.60
N GLY A 148 10.76 -17.09 -9.34
CA GLY A 148 12.04 -16.75 -8.71
C GLY A 148 12.12 -15.40 -7.98
N VAL A 149 13.31 -15.10 -7.43
CA VAL A 149 13.56 -14.01 -6.46
C VAL A 149 13.96 -12.67 -7.15
N ASP A 150 14.40 -12.72 -8.42
CA ASP A 150 15.10 -11.60 -9.08
C ASP A 150 14.37 -10.98 -10.29
N HIS A 151 13.06 -11.18 -10.45
CA HIS A 151 12.33 -10.65 -11.60
C HIS A 151 11.49 -9.40 -11.28
N SER A 152 11.61 -8.42 -12.18
CA SER A 152 10.92 -7.12 -12.14
C SER A 152 9.42 -7.28 -11.92
N HIS A 153 8.83 -6.48 -11.02
CA HIS A 153 7.37 -6.43 -10.79
C HIS A 153 6.53 -6.14 -12.05
N ARG A 154 7.17 -5.82 -13.19
CA ARG A 154 6.57 -5.64 -14.52
C ARG A 154 5.63 -6.78 -14.93
N GLN A 155 5.96 -8.03 -14.62
CA GLN A 155 5.07 -9.15 -14.95
C GLN A 155 3.70 -9.04 -14.24
N TYR A 156 3.64 -8.52 -13.01
CA TYR A 156 2.35 -8.21 -12.39
C TYR A 156 1.60 -7.12 -13.15
N GLN A 157 2.32 -6.10 -13.61
CA GLN A 157 1.75 -4.93 -14.30
C GLN A 157 1.10 -5.28 -15.64
N ASP A 158 1.56 -6.36 -16.29
CA ASP A 158 1.06 -6.81 -17.59
C ASP A 158 -0.04 -7.88 -17.48
N LYS A 159 -0.17 -8.56 -16.34
CA LYS A 159 -1.05 -9.72 -16.18
C LYS A 159 -2.20 -9.51 -15.20
N VAL A 160 -2.05 -8.69 -14.16
CA VAL A 160 -3.04 -8.58 -13.08
C VAL A 160 -4.20 -7.67 -13.47
N ASP A 161 -5.43 -8.15 -13.27
CA ASP A 161 -6.67 -7.41 -13.53
C ASP A 161 -7.19 -6.70 -12.28
N LEU A 162 -7.13 -7.38 -11.13
CA LEU A 162 -7.66 -6.93 -9.86
C LEU A 162 -6.69 -7.32 -8.74
N VAL A 163 -6.46 -6.41 -7.80
CA VAL A 163 -5.68 -6.69 -6.58
C VAL A 163 -6.64 -6.81 -5.41
N VAL A 164 -6.48 -7.85 -4.59
CA VAL A 164 -7.24 -8.05 -3.36
C VAL A 164 -6.28 -8.10 -2.19
N THR A 165 -6.48 -7.24 -1.19
CA THR A 165 -5.64 -7.18 0.00
C THR A 165 -6.36 -7.67 1.25
N PHE A 166 -5.65 -8.43 2.08
CA PHE A 166 -6.12 -8.96 3.37
C PHE A 166 -5.22 -8.44 4.49
N GLY A 167 -5.66 -7.40 5.20
CA GLY A 167 -4.83 -6.77 6.24
C GLY A 167 -5.26 -5.35 6.56
N GLY A 168 -4.29 -4.45 6.67
CA GLY A 168 -4.53 -3.01 6.87
C GLY A 168 -3.75 -2.16 5.88
N ASP A 169 -3.55 -0.88 6.21
CA ASP A 169 -2.96 0.12 5.31
C ASP A 169 -1.61 -0.31 4.70
N GLY A 170 -0.74 -0.96 5.47
CA GLY A 170 0.55 -1.46 4.99
C GLY A 170 0.44 -2.49 3.85
N THR A 171 -0.64 -3.28 3.80
CA THR A 171 -0.85 -4.22 2.68
C THR A 171 -1.27 -3.51 1.39
N ILE A 172 -1.96 -2.36 1.51
CA ILE A 172 -2.34 -1.53 0.37
C ILE A 172 -1.12 -0.77 -0.16
N LEU A 173 -0.26 -0.26 0.72
CA LEU A 173 1.02 0.34 0.32
C LEU A 173 1.93 -0.67 -0.38
N HIS A 174 2.03 -1.89 0.16
CA HIS A 174 2.76 -2.98 -0.50
C HIS A 174 2.19 -3.27 -1.88
N ALA A 175 0.86 -3.41 -1.99
CA ALA A 175 0.18 -3.59 -3.28
C ALA A 175 0.50 -2.46 -4.28
N ALA A 176 0.38 -1.21 -3.87
CA ALA A 176 0.70 -0.05 -4.71
C ALA A 176 2.16 -0.06 -5.17
N SER A 177 3.09 -0.48 -4.31
CA SER A 177 4.52 -0.55 -4.63
C SER A 177 4.85 -1.57 -5.75
N LEU A 178 4.08 -2.65 -5.87
CA LEU A 178 4.23 -3.63 -6.96
C LEU A 178 3.91 -3.01 -8.33
N PHE A 179 3.04 -2.00 -8.36
CA PHE A 179 2.63 -1.28 -9.57
C PHE A 179 3.24 0.12 -9.66
N ALA A 180 4.33 0.39 -8.92
CA ALA A 180 4.96 1.71 -8.90
C ALA A 180 5.35 2.18 -10.31
N THR A 181 5.97 1.33 -11.15
CA THR A 181 6.37 1.70 -12.52
C THR A 181 5.23 1.58 -13.55
N SER A 182 4.04 1.12 -13.14
CA SER A 182 2.90 0.99 -14.05
C SER A 182 2.24 2.35 -14.26
N SER A 183 1.90 2.64 -15.52
CA SER A 183 1.08 3.81 -15.86
C SER A 183 -0.32 3.71 -15.27
N GLN A 184 -0.91 2.50 -15.26
CA GLN A 184 -2.24 2.25 -14.72
C GLN A 184 -2.17 1.15 -13.64
N VAL A 185 -2.56 1.51 -12.42
CA VAL A 185 -2.67 0.57 -11.30
C VAL A 185 -4.01 -0.17 -11.40
N PRO A 186 -4.04 -1.51 -11.27
CA PRO A 186 -5.31 -2.25 -11.23
C PRO A 186 -6.17 -1.84 -10.03
N PRO A 187 -7.51 -1.96 -10.10
CA PRO A 187 -8.38 -1.69 -8.96
C PRO A 187 -7.98 -2.52 -7.74
N ILE A 188 -7.94 -1.88 -6.57
CA ILE A 188 -7.58 -2.51 -5.30
C ILE A 188 -8.84 -2.69 -4.46
N LEU A 189 -9.20 -3.95 -4.20
CA LEU A 189 -10.22 -4.35 -3.25
C LEU A 189 -9.56 -4.73 -1.93
N SER A 190 -9.73 -3.90 -0.89
CA SER A 190 -9.06 -4.11 0.38
C SER A 190 -10.00 -4.51 1.50
N PHE A 191 -9.69 -5.62 2.18
CA PHE A 191 -10.40 -6.06 3.38
C PHE A 191 -9.62 -5.72 4.64
N SER A 192 -10.25 -4.93 5.51
CA SER A 192 -9.74 -4.59 6.84
C SER A 192 -9.74 -5.82 7.74
N MET A 193 -8.56 -6.20 8.22
CA MET A 193 -8.34 -7.34 9.11
C MET A 193 -7.36 -6.97 10.23
N GLY A 194 -7.80 -7.14 11.47
CA GLY A 194 -7.04 -6.75 12.67
C GLY A 194 -7.35 -5.31 13.11
N THR A 195 -6.31 -4.52 13.39
CA THR A 195 -6.45 -3.10 13.77
C THR A 195 -7.06 -2.32 12.61
N LEU A 196 -8.13 -1.57 12.91
CA LEU A 196 -8.90 -0.79 11.96
C LEU A 196 -7.98 0.26 11.28
N GLY A 197 -7.93 0.29 9.94
CA GLY A 197 -7.06 1.15 9.12
C GLY A 197 -7.84 2.20 8.32
N PHE A 198 -7.18 3.27 7.87
CA PHE A 198 -7.83 4.41 7.22
C PHE A 198 -8.04 4.22 5.71
N LEU A 199 -7.34 3.26 5.10
CA LEU A 199 -7.41 3.00 3.66
C LEU A 199 -8.35 1.85 3.30
N SER A 200 -8.54 0.89 4.22
CA SER A 200 -9.35 -0.31 3.99
C SER A 200 -10.80 -0.13 4.42
N GLU A 201 -11.74 -0.22 3.47
CA GLU A 201 -13.15 0.05 3.76
C GLU A 201 -14.02 -1.20 4.01
N TRP A 202 -13.65 -2.34 3.43
CA TRP A 202 -14.49 -3.54 3.50
C TRP A 202 -14.14 -4.37 4.73
N LYS A 203 -15.18 -4.81 5.47
CA LYS A 203 -15.01 -5.85 6.48
C LYS A 203 -14.90 -7.21 5.78
N PHE A 204 -14.01 -8.08 6.24
CA PHE A 204 -13.85 -9.39 5.61
C PHE A 204 -15.17 -10.20 5.60
N SER A 205 -16.05 -10.06 6.59
CA SER A 205 -17.37 -10.72 6.60
C SER A 205 -18.24 -10.45 5.36
N GLU A 206 -17.96 -9.37 4.63
CA GLU A 206 -18.70 -8.94 3.44
C GLU A 206 -18.03 -9.36 2.12
N TYR A 207 -16.96 -10.17 2.16
CA TYR A 207 -16.12 -10.48 1.00
C TYR A 207 -16.91 -11.02 -0.21
N LYS A 208 -17.94 -11.85 0.02
CA LYS A 208 -18.80 -12.41 -1.03
C LYS A 208 -19.60 -11.35 -1.77
N ARG A 209 -20.04 -10.32 -1.04
CA ARG A 209 -20.76 -9.17 -1.61
C ARG A 209 -19.77 -8.28 -2.38
N ALA A 210 -18.65 -7.96 -1.75
CA ALA A 210 -17.62 -7.08 -2.32
C ALA A 210 -17.10 -7.59 -3.67
N ILE A 211 -16.66 -8.86 -3.74
CA ILE A 211 -16.14 -9.43 -4.99
C ILE A 211 -17.20 -9.51 -6.08
N ARG A 212 -18.48 -9.75 -5.70
CA ARG A 212 -19.59 -9.79 -6.65
C ARG A 212 -19.85 -8.42 -7.27
N GLU A 213 -19.87 -7.37 -6.45
CA GLU A 213 -20.06 -5.99 -6.92
C GLU A 213 -18.94 -5.58 -7.89
N VAL A 214 -17.69 -5.93 -7.57
CA VAL A 214 -16.54 -5.65 -8.44
C VAL A 214 -16.58 -6.47 -9.71
N TYR A 215 -16.80 -7.79 -9.62
CA TYR A 215 -16.77 -8.69 -10.77
C TYR A 215 -17.88 -8.38 -11.79
N MET A 216 -19.06 -7.96 -11.32
CA MET A 216 -20.22 -7.63 -12.15
C MET A 216 -20.24 -6.17 -12.62
N SER A 217 -19.24 -5.37 -12.25
CA SER A 217 -19.23 -3.93 -12.53
C SER A 217 -19.16 -3.63 -14.02
N GLY A 218 -20.15 -2.91 -14.56
CA GLY A 218 -20.28 -2.63 -15.99
C GLY A 218 -21.07 -3.66 -16.80
N ALA A 219 -21.64 -4.71 -16.16
CA ALA A 219 -22.57 -5.61 -16.85
C ALA A 219 -23.92 -4.93 -17.08
N ALA A 220 -24.24 -4.63 -18.35
CA ALA A 220 -25.57 -4.11 -18.72
C ALA A 220 -26.67 -5.11 -18.34
N SER A 221 -27.82 -4.60 -17.87
CA SER A 221 -29.00 -5.41 -17.60
C SER A 221 -29.76 -5.66 -18.90
N GLU A 222 -30.22 -6.90 -19.13
CA GLU A 222 -30.95 -7.31 -20.34
C GLU A 222 -32.13 -6.40 -20.69
N ARG A 223 -32.75 -5.73 -19.69
CA ARG A 223 -33.88 -4.81 -19.91
C ARG A 223 -33.50 -3.48 -20.57
N HIS A 224 -32.25 -3.03 -20.44
CA HIS A 224 -31.78 -1.78 -21.10
C HIS A 224 -31.29 -2.02 -22.52
N ALA A 225 -30.78 -3.22 -22.83
CA ALA A 225 -30.34 -3.58 -24.17
C ALA A 225 -31.48 -3.49 -25.21
N VAL A 226 -32.71 -3.80 -24.80
CA VAL A 226 -33.91 -3.72 -25.67
C VAL A 226 -34.35 -2.26 -25.90
N ILE A 227 -34.25 -1.38 -24.89
CA ILE A 227 -34.70 0.01 -25.01
C ILE A 227 -33.71 0.85 -25.85
N GLU A 228 -32.41 0.61 -25.76
CA GLU A 228 -31.42 1.29 -26.61
C GLU A 228 -31.44 0.79 -28.07
N SER A 229 -31.78 -0.48 -28.32
CA SER A 229 -31.91 -1.00 -29.69
C SER A 229 -33.16 -0.48 -30.39
N GLU A 230 -34.23 -0.13 -29.66
CA GLU A 230 -35.42 0.49 -30.26
C GLU A 230 -35.24 1.98 -30.57
N ALA A 231 -34.25 2.64 -29.95
CA ALA A 231 -33.97 4.07 -30.13
C ALA A 231 -32.91 4.39 -31.20
N SER A 232 -32.24 3.39 -31.78
CA SER A 232 -31.16 3.59 -32.75
C SER A 232 -31.43 2.88 -34.09
N ASN A 233 -32.31 3.47 -34.90
CA ASN A 233 -32.38 3.17 -36.34
C ASN A 233 -31.30 3.96 -37.06
N ASP A 234 -30.04 3.54 -36.98
CA ASP A 234 -29.01 3.90 -37.95
C ASP A 234 -27.91 2.83 -38.02
N VAL A 235 -27.50 2.57 -39.25
CA VAL A 235 -26.68 1.44 -39.71
C VAL A 235 -25.20 1.62 -39.33
N ASP A 236 -24.55 0.50 -39.00
CA ASP A 236 -23.11 0.29 -38.79
C ASP A 236 -22.45 0.87 -37.53
N CYS A 237 -22.61 0.17 -36.40
CA CYS A 237 -21.58 -0.02 -35.38
C CYS A 237 -21.74 -1.43 -34.77
N SER A 238 -20.76 -2.31 -34.94
CA SER A 238 -20.68 -3.59 -34.24
C SER A 238 -20.47 -3.35 -32.74
N ASN A 239 -21.55 -3.09 -32.00
CA ASN A 239 -21.53 -3.14 -30.54
C ASN A 239 -21.39 -4.61 -30.15
N ASP A 240 -20.17 -5.00 -29.76
CA ASP A 240 -19.86 -6.26 -29.07
C ASP A 240 -20.57 -6.27 -27.70
N TYR A 241 -21.89 -6.48 -27.72
CA TYR A 241 -22.68 -6.71 -26.52
C TYR A 241 -22.21 -8.02 -25.90
N THR A 242 -21.40 -7.90 -24.84
CA THR A 242 -20.83 -9.05 -24.14
C THR A 242 -21.95 -9.99 -23.68
N GLY A 243 -21.93 -11.25 -24.13
CA GLY A 243 -22.92 -12.29 -23.81
C GLY A 243 -23.01 -12.70 -22.33
N TRP A 244 -22.50 -11.89 -21.40
CA TRP A 244 -22.46 -12.15 -19.96
C TRP A 244 -23.69 -11.63 -19.20
N SER A 245 -24.58 -10.87 -19.87
CA SER A 245 -25.91 -10.51 -19.33
C SER A 245 -26.79 -11.73 -19.07
N SER A 246 -26.52 -12.84 -19.77
CA SER A 246 -27.24 -14.12 -19.70
C SER A 246 -26.94 -14.97 -18.45
N VAL A 247 -26.00 -14.55 -17.59
CA VAL A 247 -25.73 -15.22 -16.31
C VAL A 247 -26.88 -14.93 -15.34
N ARG A 248 -27.83 -15.89 -15.25
CA ARG A 248 -29.05 -15.83 -14.43
C ARG A 248 -28.80 -15.22 -13.04
N GLY A 249 -29.49 -14.11 -12.76
CA GLY A 249 -29.57 -13.50 -11.42
C GLY A 249 -28.46 -12.52 -11.02
N LYS A 250 -27.65 -12.00 -11.97
CA LYS A 250 -26.42 -11.25 -11.63
C LYS A 250 -26.16 -9.94 -12.38
N SER A 251 -27.13 -9.33 -13.06
CA SER A 251 -26.96 -7.95 -13.53
C SER A 251 -27.38 -6.96 -12.44
N MET A 252 -26.47 -6.04 -12.09
CA MET A 252 -26.75 -4.98 -11.11
C MET A 252 -27.38 -3.74 -11.76
N GLY A 253 -27.48 -3.70 -13.09
CA GLY A 253 -27.91 -2.50 -13.82
C GLY A 253 -26.79 -1.45 -13.93
N PRO A 254 -26.91 -0.50 -14.89
CA PRO A 254 -25.84 0.43 -15.25
C PRO A 254 -25.41 1.37 -14.11
N GLU A 255 -26.28 1.64 -13.14
CA GLU A 255 -25.98 2.56 -12.04
C GLU A 255 -25.33 1.90 -10.80
N ARG A 256 -25.31 0.57 -10.75
CA ARG A 256 -24.84 -0.21 -9.58
C ARG A 256 -23.50 -0.91 -9.82
N GLY A 257 -22.58 -0.26 -10.53
CA GLY A 257 -21.18 -0.69 -10.55
C GLY A 257 -20.47 -0.36 -9.24
N ALA A 258 -19.38 -1.08 -8.96
CA ALA A 258 -18.50 -0.82 -7.83
C ALA A 258 -18.01 0.63 -7.88
N ARG A 259 -18.11 1.33 -6.74
CA ARG A 259 -17.62 2.70 -6.60
C ARG A 259 -16.12 2.68 -6.35
N VAL A 260 -15.42 3.63 -6.95
CA VAL A 260 -13.96 3.72 -6.91
C VAL A 260 -13.54 5.13 -6.52
N LEU A 261 -12.68 5.22 -5.52
CA LEU A 261 -11.94 6.43 -5.17
C LEU A 261 -10.55 6.31 -5.79
N VAL A 262 -10.18 7.23 -6.67
CA VAL A 262 -8.83 7.28 -7.22
C VAL A 262 -7.98 8.13 -6.30
N ARG A 263 -7.02 7.51 -5.62
CA ARG A 263 -6.07 8.17 -4.73
C ARG A 263 -4.87 8.67 -5.53
N GLN A 264 -4.49 9.91 -5.30
CA GLN A 264 -3.32 10.54 -5.93
C GLN A 264 -2.02 9.84 -5.54
N ARG A 265 -1.07 9.72 -6.47
CA ARG A 265 0.32 9.31 -6.19
C ARG A 265 1.27 10.50 -6.30
N LEU A 266 2.37 10.44 -5.56
CA LEU A 266 3.55 11.27 -5.76
C LEU A 266 4.45 10.60 -6.78
N LYS A 267 4.95 11.40 -7.72
CA LYS A 267 6.04 11.06 -8.61
C LYS A 267 7.32 11.68 -8.04
N VAL A 268 8.35 10.85 -7.85
CA VAL A 268 9.55 11.16 -7.07
C VAL A 268 10.79 10.86 -7.89
N GLY A 269 11.56 11.91 -8.19
CA GLY A 269 12.86 11.81 -8.83
C GLY A 269 13.96 12.24 -7.88
N VAL A 270 15.05 11.48 -7.80
CA VAL A 270 16.25 11.85 -7.04
C VAL A 270 17.39 12.12 -8.02
N PHE A 271 18.03 13.29 -7.88
CA PHE A 271 19.05 13.80 -8.79
C PHE A 271 20.31 14.16 -8.02
N ASP A 272 21.48 13.81 -8.54
CA ASP A 272 22.77 14.19 -7.98
C ASP A 272 23.03 15.71 -8.11
N ALA A 273 24.15 16.17 -7.54
CA ALA A 273 24.57 17.57 -7.63
C ALA A 273 24.84 18.06 -9.07
N ASN A 274 25.09 17.13 -10.01
CA ASN A 274 25.33 17.41 -11.42
C ASN A 274 24.02 17.39 -12.24
N GLY A 275 22.88 17.10 -11.62
CA GLY A 275 21.58 16.97 -12.27
C GLY A 275 21.32 15.61 -12.93
N ASN A 276 22.19 14.62 -12.75
CA ASN A 276 21.96 13.26 -13.22
C ASN A 276 21.04 12.50 -12.27
N ARG A 277 20.16 11.67 -12.82
CA ARG A 277 19.21 10.89 -12.02
C ARG A 277 19.90 9.71 -11.33
N LEU A 278 19.68 9.57 -10.03
CA LEU A 278 20.19 8.46 -9.23
C LEU A 278 19.28 7.23 -9.34
N SER A 279 19.82 6.11 -9.84
CA SER A 279 19.11 4.81 -9.89
C SER A 279 18.61 4.42 -8.51
N SER A 280 17.36 3.97 -8.42
CA SER A 280 16.87 3.25 -7.24
C SER A 280 17.49 1.83 -7.22
N ASN A 281 17.62 1.25 -6.03
CA ASN A 281 18.22 -0.05 -5.74
C ASN A 281 18.13 -1.06 -6.91
N GLY A 282 19.22 -1.28 -7.64
CA GLY A 282 19.34 -2.41 -8.58
C GLY A 282 18.96 -2.17 -10.05
N GLY A 283 19.08 -0.94 -10.58
CA GLY A 283 19.37 -0.77 -12.02
C GLY A 283 18.38 0.01 -12.88
N PHE A 284 17.37 0.67 -12.31
CA PHE A 284 16.42 1.47 -13.11
C PHE A 284 16.46 2.96 -12.74
N SER A 285 16.67 3.80 -13.76
CA SER A 285 16.65 5.27 -13.69
C SER A 285 15.23 5.85 -13.81
N ASP A 286 14.23 5.13 -13.31
CA ASP A 286 12.83 5.51 -13.50
C ASP A 286 12.30 6.33 -12.29
N ASP A 287 11.22 7.07 -12.50
CA ASP A 287 10.56 7.78 -11.40
C ASP A 287 9.98 6.78 -10.39
N MET A 288 10.17 7.08 -9.11
CA MET A 288 9.56 6.31 -8.04
C MET A 288 8.18 6.89 -7.75
N TYR A 289 7.24 6.03 -7.37
CA TYR A 289 5.90 6.46 -7.00
C TYR A 289 5.64 6.18 -5.53
N ALA A 290 4.99 7.14 -4.86
CA ALA A 290 4.58 7.03 -3.47
C ALA A 290 3.06 7.25 -3.37
N MET A 291 2.38 6.48 -2.55
CA MET A 291 0.96 6.64 -2.24
C MET A 291 0.76 7.63 -1.09
N ASN A 292 1.58 7.57 -0.06
CA ASN A 292 1.45 8.38 1.14
C ASN A 292 2.43 9.56 1.12
N GLU A 293 3.74 9.28 1.21
CA GLU A 293 4.72 10.34 1.39
C GLU A 293 6.16 10.02 0.96
N VAL A 294 6.92 11.10 0.75
CA VAL A 294 8.38 11.11 0.69
C VAL A 294 8.90 11.87 1.88
N ILE A 295 9.88 11.27 2.55
CA ILE A 295 10.48 11.81 3.76
C ILE A 295 11.98 11.96 3.53
N ILE A 296 12.51 13.14 3.82
CA ILE A 296 13.94 13.37 4.01
C ILE A 296 14.15 13.51 5.52
N HIS A 297 14.97 12.65 6.12
CA HIS A 297 15.17 12.66 7.57
C HIS A 297 16.64 12.42 7.93
N ARG A 298 17.16 13.15 8.94
CA ARG A 298 18.55 13.02 9.43
C ARG A 298 18.97 11.61 9.88
N GLY A 299 18.03 10.68 9.95
CA GLY A 299 18.27 9.28 10.29
C GLY A 299 18.92 9.15 11.67
N ARG A 300 20.13 8.58 11.68
CA ARG A 300 20.93 8.34 12.89
C ARG A 300 21.83 9.52 13.26
N ASP A 301 21.96 10.52 12.39
CA ASP A 301 22.85 11.63 12.64
C ASP A 301 22.34 12.50 13.79
N PRO A 302 23.23 12.95 14.70
CA PRO A 302 22.86 13.82 15.81
C PRO A 302 22.62 15.26 15.35
N HIS A 303 23.10 15.64 14.16
CA HIS A 303 22.93 16.97 13.59
C HIS A 303 21.63 17.07 12.81
N LEU A 304 21.02 18.25 12.83
CA LEU A 304 19.82 18.55 12.07
C LEU A 304 20.09 18.61 10.58
N ALA A 305 19.12 18.19 9.79
CA ALA A 305 19.15 18.33 8.35
C ALA A 305 18.84 19.78 7.96
N ILE A 306 19.62 20.32 7.03
CA ILE A 306 19.44 21.64 6.42
C ILE A 306 18.99 21.43 4.97
N VAL A 307 17.70 21.62 4.71
CA VAL A 307 17.09 21.33 3.40
C VAL A 307 16.58 22.62 2.78
N ASN A 308 17.09 22.98 1.61
CA ASN A 308 16.57 24.09 0.83
C ASN A 308 15.30 23.64 0.09
N VAL A 309 14.20 24.31 0.38
CA VAL A 309 12.88 23.99 -0.20
C VAL A 309 12.56 24.96 -1.32
N TYR A 310 12.20 24.41 -2.48
CA TYR A 310 11.73 25.16 -3.64
C TYR A 310 10.33 24.70 -4.01
N VAL A 311 9.46 25.66 -4.36
CA VAL A 311 8.08 25.42 -4.76
C VAL A 311 7.85 26.09 -6.11
N GLY A 312 7.46 25.33 -7.12
CA GLY A 312 7.31 25.83 -8.50
C GLY A 312 8.60 26.44 -9.05
N GLY A 313 9.76 25.92 -8.65
CA GLY A 313 11.09 26.42 -9.03
C GLY A 313 11.55 27.67 -8.28
N ARG A 314 10.74 28.24 -7.39
CA ARG A 314 11.12 29.41 -6.57
C ARG A 314 11.62 28.96 -5.21
N PHE A 315 12.70 29.58 -4.73
CA PHE A 315 13.20 29.35 -3.37
C PHE A 315 12.15 29.79 -2.35
N LEU A 316 11.73 28.89 -1.47
CA LEU A 316 10.78 29.17 -0.40
C LEU A 316 11.52 29.47 0.91
N THR A 317 12.33 28.52 1.39
CA THR A 317 13.02 28.62 2.69
C THR A 317 14.13 27.59 2.84
N GLU A 318 15.05 27.85 3.77
CA GLU A 318 16.03 26.88 4.28
C GLU A 318 15.46 26.23 5.55
N ALA A 319 15.07 24.97 5.43
CA ALA A 319 14.50 24.19 6.52
C ALA A 319 15.61 23.55 7.37
N VAL A 320 15.78 24.03 8.60
CA VAL A 320 16.64 23.39 9.61
C VAL A 320 15.75 22.57 10.55
N ALA A 321 15.75 21.25 10.39
CA ALA A 321 14.78 20.37 11.04
C ALA A 321 15.34 18.94 11.20
N ASP A 322 14.62 18.07 11.92
CA ASP A 322 14.92 16.62 11.88
C ASP A 322 14.70 16.07 10.46
N GLY A 323 13.74 16.65 9.74
CA GLY A 323 13.44 16.29 8.37
C GLY A 323 12.30 17.10 7.74
N MET A 324 11.92 16.69 6.54
CA MET A 324 10.81 17.26 5.77
C MET A 324 9.99 16.14 5.14
N ILE A 325 8.66 16.28 5.18
CA ILE A 325 7.71 15.35 4.57
C ILE A 325 7.00 16.06 3.43
N VAL A 326 6.94 15.41 2.26
CA VAL A 326 6.00 15.75 1.20
C VAL A 326 4.99 14.61 1.09
N SER A 327 3.71 14.88 1.33
CA SER A 327 2.67 13.86 1.40
C SER A 327 1.49 14.16 0.48
N THR A 328 0.80 13.11 0.07
CA THR A 328 -0.51 13.19 -0.60
C THR A 328 -1.61 13.48 0.43
N PRO A 329 -2.83 13.84 0.00
CA PRO A 329 -4.01 13.87 0.88
C PRO A 329 -4.23 12.53 1.61
N THR A 330 -3.92 11.41 0.96
CA THR A 330 -4.00 10.08 1.59
C THR A 330 -2.95 9.91 2.68
N GLY A 331 -1.72 10.38 2.48
CA GLY A 331 -0.67 10.40 3.49
C GLY A 331 -0.87 11.44 4.60
N SER A 332 -1.89 12.30 4.49
CA SER A 332 -2.17 13.34 5.50
C SER A 332 -2.49 12.76 6.88
N THR A 333 -3.07 11.55 6.92
CA THR A 333 -3.39 10.80 8.15
C THR A 333 -2.27 9.85 8.60
N ALA A 334 -1.15 9.79 7.86
CA ALA A 334 0.00 8.96 8.17
C ALA A 334 1.06 9.76 8.96
N TYR A 335 2.32 9.73 8.52
CA TYR A 335 3.40 10.38 9.28
C TYR A 335 3.31 11.91 9.30
N SER A 336 2.64 12.49 8.29
CA SER A 336 2.32 13.91 8.25
C SER A 336 1.47 14.34 9.45
N LEU A 337 0.45 13.56 9.81
CA LEU A 337 -0.40 13.82 10.99
C LEU A 337 0.41 13.82 12.28
N SER A 338 1.29 12.82 12.46
CA SER A 338 2.16 12.73 13.63
C SER A 338 3.14 13.91 13.75
N SER A 339 3.48 14.53 12.62
CA SER A 339 4.35 15.72 12.55
C SER A 339 3.57 17.04 12.67
N GLY A 340 2.26 16.99 12.96
CA GLY A 340 1.40 18.16 13.12
C GLY A 340 0.80 18.70 11.82
N GLY A 341 0.81 17.91 10.74
CA GLY A 341 0.12 18.20 9.49
C GLY A 341 -1.41 18.18 9.63
N ASN A 342 -2.10 18.81 8.69
CA ASN A 342 -3.57 18.83 8.66
C ASN A 342 -4.10 17.54 8.02
N ILE A 343 -5.26 17.07 8.48
CA ILE A 343 -6.01 16.01 7.82
C ILE A 343 -6.69 16.60 6.58
N VAL A 344 -6.45 15.99 5.41
CA VAL A 344 -6.98 16.45 4.12
C VAL A 344 -7.79 15.33 3.48
N HIS A 345 -8.96 15.68 2.96
CA HIS A 345 -9.83 14.73 2.28
C HIS A 345 -9.16 14.20 0.99
N PRO A 346 -9.21 12.87 0.69
CA PRO A 346 -8.52 12.27 -0.45
C PRO A 346 -8.84 12.86 -1.82
N LEU A 347 -10.04 13.41 -2.00
CA LEU A 347 -10.49 14.06 -3.24
C LEU A 347 -9.89 15.47 -3.46
N VAL A 348 -9.25 16.08 -2.47
CA VAL A 348 -8.69 17.43 -2.61
C VAL A 348 -7.36 17.36 -3.37
N PRO A 349 -7.25 17.90 -4.60
CA PRO A 349 -6.04 17.82 -5.40
C PRO A 349 -4.95 18.72 -4.82
N SER A 350 -4.11 18.15 -3.94
CA SER A 350 -3.13 18.91 -3.18
C SER A 350 -1.87 18.11 -2.87
N LEU A 351 -0.82 18.82 -2.43
CA LEU A 351 0.40 18.29 -1.86
C LEU A 351 0.61 18.95 -0.50
N LEU A 352 0.98 18.17 0.51
CA LEU A 352 1.25 18.67 1.85
C LEU A 352 2.76 18.69 2.06
N LEU A 353 3.28 19.82 2.52
CA LEU A 353 4.66 20.00 2.95
C LEU A 353 4.69 20.18 4.47
N THR A 354 5.18 19.18 5.19
CA THR A 354 5.15 19.13 6.65
C THR A 354 6.58 19.00 7.21
N PRO A 355 7.08 19.97 7.99
CA PRO A 355 8.39 19.86 8.63
C PRO A 355 8.35 18.88 9.81
N ILE A 356 9.44 18.13 10.02
CA ILE A 356 9.60 17.25 11.19
C ILE A 356 10.46 17.97 12.22
N CYS A 357 9.88 18.35 13.36
CA CYS A 357 10.58 19.01 14.47
C CYS A 357 11.51 20.17 14.02
N PRO A 358 10.99 21.21 13.34
CA PRO A 358 11.81 22.31 12.83
C PRO A 358 12.39 23.17 13.95
N ARG A 359 13.61 23.69 13.76
CA ARG A 359 14.24 24.73 14.59
C ARG A 359 13.69 26.13 14.28
N SER A 360 12.38 26.24 14.09
CA SER A 360 11.69 27.51 13.83
C SER A 360 10.28 27.43 14.40
N LEU A 361 9.87 28.47 15.13
CA LEU A 361 8.55 28.55 15.74
C LEU A 361 7.44 28.91 14.73
N SER A 362 7.81 29.52 13.60
CA SER A 362 6.88 29.96 12.56
C SER A 362 6.74 28.97 11.40
N PHE A 363 7.48 27.85 11.42
CA PHE A 363 7.44 26.88 10.34
C PHE A 363 6.22 25.96 10.49
N ARG A 364 5.11 26.38 9.88
CA ARG A 364 3.86 25.63 9.84
C ARG A 364 3.78 24.73 8.59
N PRO A 365 3.03 23.61 8.65
CA PRO A 365 2.73 22.81 7.46
C PRO A 365 2.02 23.63 6.40
N LEU A 366 2.32 23.35 5.12
CA LEU A 366 1.73 24.02 3.98
C LEU A 366 0.92 23.03 3.13
N VAL A 367 -0.21 23.49 2.62
CA VAL A 367 -1.01 22.78 1.60
C VAL A 367 -0.85 23.51 0.28
N LEU A 368 -0.38 22.82 -0.74
CA LEU A 368 -0.05 23.35 -2.05
C LEU A 368 -0.92 22.67 -3.12
N PRO A 369 -1.21 23.32 -4.25
CA PRO A 369 -1.90 22.67 -5.37
C PRO A 369 -1.11 21.48 -5.92
N SER A 370 -1.79 20.40 -6.33
CA SER A 370 -1.15 19.19 -6.87
C SER A 370 -0.26 19.44 -8.09
N THR A 371 -0.58 20.47 -8.88
CA THR A 371 0.17 20.88 -10.07
C THR A 371 1.51 21.54 -9.77
N THR A 372 1.77 21.91 -8.51
CA THR A 372 2.97 22.67 -8.14
C THR A 372 4.09 21.70 -7.72
N PRO A 373 5.19 21.57 -8.49
CA PRO A 373 6.29 20.70 -8.12
C PRO A 373 7.06 21.26 -6.92
N ILE A 374 7.49 20.37 -6.03
CA ILE A 374 8.29 20.67 -4.85
C ILE A 374 9.69 20.07 -5.06
N THR A 375 10.73 20.86 -4.84
CA THR A 375 12.12 20.37 -4.88
C THR A 375 12.77 20.58 -3.52
N LEU A 376 13.31 19.50 -2.97
CA LEU A 376 14.05 19.49 -1.71
C LEU A 376 15.52 19.25 -2.04
N LYS A 377 16.36 20.27 -1.81
CA LYS A 377 17.80 20.20 -2.06
C LYS A 377 18.56 20.14 -0.75
N LEU A 378 19.48 19.19 -0.60
CA LEU A 378 20.31 19.14 0.59
C LEU A 378 21.35 20.27 0.54
N SER A 379 21.34 21.15 1.55
CA SER A 379 22.21 22.33 1.62
C SER A 379 23.67 21.96 1.87
N ASP A 380 24.60 22.72 1.31
CA ASP A 380 26.05 22.54 1.52
C ASP A 380 26.49 22.83 2.97
N LYS A 381 25.61 23.47 3.75
CA LYS A 381 25.82 23.74 5.18
C LYS A 381 25.63 22.50 6.07
N ASN A 382 25.15 21.38 5.52
CA ASN A 382 24.95 20.16 6.31
C ASN A 382 26.27 19.63 6.85
N ARG A 383 26.27 19.32 8.15
CA ARG A 383 27.42 18.67 8.82
C ARG A 383 27.43 17.16 8.61
N GLY A 384 26.24 16.55 8.54
CA GLY A 384 26.07 15.17 8.12
C GLY A 384 26.32 15.05 6.62
N ARG A 385 27.07 14.04 6.20
CA ARG A 385 27.43 13.85 4.79
C ARG A 385 26.27 13.29 3.96
N GLU A 386 25.39 12.54 4.61
CA GLU A 386 24.28 11.85 3.96
C GLU A 386 23.01 11.93 4.82
N VAL A 387 21.86 12.00 4.17
CA VAL A 387 20.54 12.01 4.83
C VAL A 387 19.70 10.88 4.25
N ASP A 388 18.85 10.26 5.07
CA ASP A 388 18.00 9.17 4.63
C ASP A 388 16.81 9.72 3.84
N VAL A 389 16.50 9.09 2.70
CA VAL A 389 15.23 9.28 1.97
C VAL A 389 14.39 8.03 2.12
N SER A 390 13.15 8.22 2.55
CA SER A 390 12.15 7.17 2.67
C SER A 390 10.94 7.48 1.80
N ILE A 391 10.44 6.48 1.09
CA ILE A 391 9.27 6.57 0.21
C ILE A 391 8.26 5.53 0.70
N ASP A 392 7.09 5.97 1.15
CA ASP A 392 6.08 5.11 1.82
C ASP A 392 6.66 4.20 2.91
N GLY A 393 7.57 4.73 3.72
CA GLY A 393 8.26 3.99 4.80
C GLY A 393 9.40 3.06 4.34
N MET A 394 9.61 2.87 3.03
CA MET A 394 10.76 2.14 2.49
C MET A 394 11.97 3.06 2.36
N ARG A 395 13.02 2.78 3.14
CA ARG A 395 14.29 3.53 3.07
C ARG A 395 15.10 3.14 1.85
N ARG A 396 15.68 4.13 1.17
CA ARG A 396 16.73 3.87 0.18
C ARG A 396 17.97 3.28 0.86
N THR A 397 18.69 2.40 0.17
CA THR A 397 19.90 1.77 0.73
C THR A 397 21.09 2.72 0.80
N GLN A 398 21.15 3.70 -0.11
CA GLN A 398 22.12 4.78 -0.10
C GLN A 398 21.42 6.08 0.30
N GLY A 399 22.03 6.80 1.25
CA GLY A 399 21.60 8.13 1.63
C GLY A 399 21.84 9.15 0.51
N ILE A 400 21.20 10.31 0.61
CA ILE A 400 21.44 11.41 -0.32
C ILE A 400 22.53 12.33 0.22
N GLY A 401 23.54 12.57 -0.60
CA GLY A 401 24.65 13.46 -0.28
C GLY A 401 24.32 14.94 -0.50
N VAL A 402 25.22 15.81 -0.05
CA VAL A 402 25.15 17.25 -0.27
C VAL A 402 25.03 17.59 -1.75
N GLY A 403 24.18 18.57 -2.08
CA GLY A 403 23.91 18.99 -3.45
C GLY A 403 22.86 18.15 -4.19
N THR A 404 22.49 16.97 -3.67
CA THR A 404 21.42 16.12 -4.21
C THR A 404 20.06 16.81 -4.09
N GLU A 405 19.22 16.64 -5.12
CA GLU A 405 17.87 17.19 -5.19
C GLU A 405 16.83 16.07 -5.26
N VAL A 406 15.82 16.12 -4.41
CA VAL A 406 14.62 15.29 -4.49
C VAL A 406 13.50 16.14 -5.07
N ARG A 407 13.04 15.80 -6.27
CA ARG A 407 11.92 16.47 -6.95
C ARG A 407 10.67 15.63 -6.80
N VAL A 408 9.62 16.26 -6.29
CA VAL A 408 8.34 15.63 -6.01
C VAL A 408 7.25 16.40 -6.76
N SER A 409 6.43 15.69 -7.50
CA SER A 409 5.24 16.22 -8.17
C SER A 409 4.07 15.26 -7.98
N ALA A 410 2.83 15.74 -8.11
CA ALA A 410 1.70 14.84 -8.22
C ALA A 410 1.77 14.07 -9.55
N GLU A 411 1.26 12.83 -9.56
CA GLU A 411 0.93 12.14 -10.80
C GLU A 411 -0.35 12.71 -11.40
N ASP A 412 -0.37 12.86 -12.73
CA ASP A 412 -1.56 13.25 -13.48
C ASP A 412 -2.58 12.11 -13.49
N ILE A 413 -3.72 12.32 -12.82
CA ILE A 413 -4.79 11.32 -12.70
C ILE A 413 -5.60 11.21 -13.99
N THR A 414 -5.84 12.33 -14.67
CA THR A 414 -6.62 12.41 -15.92
C THR A 414 -5.72 12.74 -17.09
N THR A 415 -5.94 12.06 -18.21
CA THR A 415 -5.32 12.45 -19.49
C THR A 415 -6.07 13.61 -20.12
N HIS A 416 -5.43 14.30 -21.06
CA HIS A 416 -6.06 15.35 -21.89
C HIS A 416 -7.33 14.89 -22.62
N ALA A 417 -7.54 13.58 -22.78
CA ALA A 417 -8.73 12.98 -23.38
C ALA A 417 -9.84 12.65 -22.37
N GLY A 418 -9.69 13.02 -21.09
CA GLY A 418 -10.67 12.74 -20.03
C GLY A 418 -10.67 11.28 -19.53
N ALA A 419 -9.74 10.44 -19.98
CA ALA A 419 -9.61 9.08 -19.49
C ALA A 419 -8.75 9.06 -18.21
N PHE A 420 -9.25 8.38 -17.17
CA PHE A 420 -8.52 8.13 -15.93
C PHE A 420 -7.43 7.09 -16.17
N THR A 421 -6.18 7.51 -16.19
CA THR A 421 -5.03 6.62 -16.42
C THR A 421 -4.10 6.53 -15.22
N GLY A 422 -3.99 7.60 -14.41
CA GLY A 422 -3.09 7.66 -13.25
C GLY A 422 -3.81 7.47 -11.91
N GLY A 423 -3.03 7.45 -10.84
CA GLY A 423 -3.51 7.26 -9.47
C GLY A 423 -3.76 5.79 -9.10
N ILE A 424 -4.24 5.58 -7.88
CA ILE A 424 -4.53 4.26 -7.32
C ILE A 424 -6.04 4.11 -7.16
N PRO A 425 -6.70 3.30 -8.00
CA PRO A 425 -8.13 3.05 -7.88
C PRO A 425 -8.41 2.13 -6.69
N CYS A 426 -8.98 2.66 -5.61
CA CYS A 426 -9.43 1.91 -4.45
C CYS A 426 -10.95 1.68 -4.53
N ILE A 427 -11.37 0.43 -4.38
CA ILE A 427 -12.79 0.06 -4.42
C ILE A 427 -13.43 0.40 -3.08
N MET A 428 -14.46 1.24 -3.14
CA MET A 428 -15.15 1.80 -1.99
C MET A 428 -16.41 1.02 -1.66
N ARG A 429 -16.77 0.98 -0.38
CA ARG A 429 -17.99 0.31 0.07
C ARG A 429 -19.20 1.21 -0.14
N THR A 430 -20.12 0.83 -1.02
CA THR A 430 -21.40 1.57 -1.18
C THR A 430 -22.37 1.29 -0.04
N ILE A 431 -22.72 2.33 0.72
CA ILE A 431 -23.82 2.31 1.68
C ILE A 431 -25.09 2.73 0.93
N SER A 432 -26.12 1.87 0.94
CA SER A 432 -27.43 2.25 0.39
C SER A 432 -28.03 3.33 1.27
N ALA A 433 -28.38 4.48 0.68
CA ALA A 433 -29.08 5.58 1.34
C ALA A 433 -30.33 5.06 2.09
N GLY A 434 -30.25 4.94 3.41
CA GLY A 434 -31.36 4.43 4.24
C GLY A 434 -30.96 3.73 5.54
N ALA A 435 -29.69 3.35 5.73
CA ALA A 435 -29.19 2.83 7.01
C ALA A 435 -27.89 3.56 7.38
N ASP A 436 -27.96 4.40 8.41
CA ASP A 436 -26.87 5.16 9.04
C ASP A 436 -25.71 5.56 8.10
N GLY A 437 -25.87 6.77 7.54
CA GLY A 437 -24.92 7.40 6.63
C GLY A 437 -23.64 7.81 7.34
N ASP A 438 -22.67 6.90 7.36
CA ASP A 438 -21.29 7.21 7.67
C ASP A 438 -20.52 7.21 6.34
N ASP A 439 -20.33 8.39 5.74
CA ASP A 439 -19.40 8.56 4.61
C ASP A 439 -18.07 7.90 5.00
N GLY A 440 -17.54 7.00 4.15
CA GLY A 440 -16.39 6.16 4.51
C GLY A 440 -15.20 6.92 5.10
N TRP A 441 -14.99 8.16 4.66
CA TRP A 441 -13.99 9.06 5.23
C TRP A 441 -14.37 9.66 6.60
N VAL A 442 -15.62 10.11 6.79
CA VAL A 442 -16.13 10.68 8.06
C VAL A 442 -16.21 9.60 9.13
N GLY A 443 -16.77 8.43 8.79
CA GLY A 443 -16.81 7.28 9.68
C GLY A 443 -15.41 6.78 10.03
N GLY A 444 -14.49 6.81 9.06
CA GLY A 444 -13.07 6.58 9.31
C GLY A 444 -12.48 7.58 10.31
N LEU A 445 -12.71 8.88 10.11
CA LEU A 445 -12.18 9.94 10.96
C LEU A 445 -12.70 9.85 12.42
N ASN A 446 -13.99 9.66 12.59
CA ASN A 446 -14.64 9.59 13.90
C ASN A 446 -14.38 8.23 14.59
N GLY A 447 -14.47 7.13 13.84
CA GLY A 447 -14.32 5.78 14.39
C GLY A 447 -12.86 5.38 14.64
N LEU A 448 -11.93 5.78 13.77
CA LEU A 448 -10.52 5.39 13.86
C LEU A 448 -9.69 6.38 14.66
N LEU A 449 -9.72 7.65 14.24
CA LEU A 449 -8.88 8.69 14.82
C LEU A 449 -9.51 9.31 16.07
N LYS A 450 -10.78 8.98 16.36
CA LYS A 450 -11.58 9.61 17.42
C LYS A 450 -11.47 11.13 17.35
N PHE A 451 -11.63 11.67 16.14
CA PHE A 451 -11.46 13.08 15.89
C PHE A 451 -12.42 13.90 16.76
N ASN A 452 -11.87 14.86 17.50
CA ASN A 452 -12.62 15.73 18.42
C ASN A 452 -13.52 14.97 19.40
N TYR A 453 -13.03 13.87 19.98
CA TYR A 453 -13.78 13.07 20.94
C TYR A 453 -14.20 13.90 22.18
N PRO A 454 -15.48 13.87 22.59
CA PRO A 454 -15.97 14.67 23.69
C PRO A 454 -15.32 14.29 25.01
N PHE A 455 -15.08 15.29 25.86
CA PHE A 455 -14.56 15.07 27.19
C PHE A 455 -15.63 14.44 28.11
N GLY A 456 -15.30 13.32 28.76
CA GLY A 456 -16.07 12.80 29.91
C GLY A 456 -17.19 11.78 29.61
N GLU A 457 -17.21 11.14 28.43
CA GLU A 457 -18.22 10.12 28.10
C GLU A 457 -17.89 8.69 28.54
N GLU A 458 -16.73 8.44 29.16
CA GLU A 458 -16.49 7.15 29.84
C GLU A 458 -17.17 7.16 31.22
N LYS A 459 -18.39 6.58 31.29
CA LYS A 459 -19.04 6.16 32.53
C LYS A 459 -19.15 4.65 32.61
#